data_AF-A0A7S2EMX0-F1
#
_entry.id   AF-A0A7S2EMX0-F1
#
_cell.length_a   1.000
_cell.length_b   1.000
_cell.length_c   1.000
_cell.angle_alpha   90.00
_cell.angle_beta   90.00
_cell.angle_gamma   90.00
#
_symmetry.space_group_name_H-M   'P 1'
#
loop_
_entity.id
_entity.type
_entity.pdbx_description
1 polymer ?
#
loop_
_entity_poly.entity_id
_entity_poly.type
_entity_poly.pdbx_seq_one_letter_code
_entity_poly.pdbx_strand_id
1 'polypeptide(L)'
;YGGTPGCLVVHPLLLRWAVPRYGFVGSGVAVSLSQTVQCAAVLAYLRFFRPHDPETWPGMTREVLRESLGLRPMIRYVKLGFGGVLSMTEWWFWEVVCFIAGKFGVKALCIHTVVYQLIPLLFMLPLGLSIGMSVRIGHILERDVDKAKKIAVLTMGCAVVLMSAVAVGVYAYRMVIISIFTEDEEVVEG
;
A
#
# COMPACT_ATOMS: atom_id res chain seq x y z
N TYR A 1 2.08 -5.42 -10.36
CA TYR A 1 2.83 -4.17 -10.18
C TYR A 1 2.50 -3.10 -11.23
N GLY A 2 1.22 -2.85 -11.54
CA GLY A 2 0.79 -1.83 -12.52
C GLY A 2 0.40 -0.47 -11.93
N GLY A 3 0.63 -0.24 -10.64
CA GLY A 3 0.19 0.98 -9.94
C GLY A 3 1.20 2.13 -9.93
N THR A 4 2.47 1.87 -10.20
CA THR A 4 3.54 2.89 -10.20
C THR A 4 3.31 4.04 -11.19
N PRO A 5 2.86 3.83 -12.45
CA PRO A 5 2.56 4.95 -13.33
C PRO A 5 1.29 5.72 -12.91
N GLY A 6 0.31 5.03 -12.30
CA GLY A 6 -0.92 5.66 -11.82
C GLY A 6 -0.67 6.63 -10.66
N CYS A 7 0.09 6.21 -9.65
CA CYS A 7 0.36 7.04 -8.48
C CYS A 7 1.38 8.15 -8.75
N LEU A 8 2.40 7.91 -9.59
CA LEU A 8 3.50 8.87 -9.80
C LEU A 8 3.23 9.87 -10.94
N VAL A 9 2.37 9.54 -11.90
CA VAL A 9 2.15 10.39 -13.08
C VAL A 9 0.70 10.84 -13.15
N VAL A 10 -0.25 9.90 -13.11
CA VAL A 10 -1.68 10.22 -13.31
C VAL A 10 -2.23 11.04 -12.15
N HIS A 11 -1.98 10.63 -10.91
CA HIS A 11 -2.51 11.34 -9.75
C HIS A 11 -2.01 12.80 -9.59
N PRO A 12 -0.69 13.11 -9.70
CA PRO A 12 -0.21 14.48 -9.60
C PRO A 12 -0.63 15.37 -10.78
N LEU A 13 -0.76 14.82 -11.99
CA LEU A 13 -1.31 15.56 -13.14
C LEU A 13 -2.79 15.91 -12.91
N LEU A 14 -3.57 14.96 -12.39
CA LEU A 14 -4.98 15.18 -12.05
C LEU A 14 -5.15 16.16 -10.89
N LEU A 15 -4.26 16.14 -9.89
CA LEU A 15 -4.24 17.14 -8.81
C LEU A 15 -3.94 18.54 -9.36
N ARG A 16 -2.93 18.68 -10.23
CA ARG A 16 -2.62 19.97 -10.88
C ARG A 16 -3.76 20.52 -11.72
N TRP A 17 -4.62 19.66 -12.26
CA TRP A 17 -5.77 20.07 -13.08
C TRP A 17 -7.05 20.30 -12.27
N ALA A 18 -7.33 19.47 -11.27
CA ALA A 18 -8.58 19.50 -10.50
C ALA A 18 -8.56 20.52 -9.35
N VAL A 19 -7.41 20.72 -8.69
CA VAL A 19 -7.28 21.63 -7.54
C VAL A 19 -7.53 23.10 -7.91
N PRO A 20 -7.02 23.64 -9.03
CA PRO A 20 -7.27 25.04 -9.41
C PRO A 20 -8.75 25.34 -9.77
N ARG A 21 -9.52 24.32 -10.16
CA ARG A 21 -10.93 24.49 -10.60
C ARG A 21 -11.95 24.27 -9.48
N TYR A 22 -11.67 23.38 -8.54
CA TYR A 22 -12.64 22.92 -7.54
C TYR A 22 -12.15 23.09 -6.08
N GLY A 23 -10.97 23.68 -5.87
CA GLY A 23 -10.40 23.86 -4.53
C GLY A 23 -10.27 22.54 -3.78
N PHE A 24 -10.76 22.50 -2.53
CA PHE A 24 -10.73 21.31 -1.67
C PHE A 24 -11.44 20.10 -2.30
N VAL A 25 -12.58 20.32 -2.98
CA VAL A 25 -13.36 19.26 -3.64
C VAL A 25 -12.56 18.62 -4.79
N GLY A 26 -11.64 19.37 -5.40
CA GLY A 26 -10.74 18.89 -6.45
C GLY A 26 -9.83 17.75 -6.02
N SER A 27 -9.46 17.68 -4.73
CA SER A 27 -8.66 16.57 -4.18
C SER A 27 -9.43 15.25 -4.24
N GLY A 28 -10.70 15.25 -3.80
CA GLY A 28 -11.56 14.06 -3.85
C GLY A 28 -11.79 13.58 -5.28
N VAL A 29 -12.06 14.51 -6.20
CA VAL A 29 -12.25 14.20 -7.63
C VAL A 29 -10.97 13.59 -8.24
N ALA A 30 -9.80 14.12 -7.91
CA ALA A 30 -8.52 13.59 -8.41
C ALA A 30 -8.28 12.15 -7.96
N VAL A 31 -8.60 11.82 -6.70
CA VAL A 31 -8.46 10.45 -6.17
C VAL A 31 -9.43 9.50 -6.86
N SER A 32 -10.72 9.84 -6.92
CA SER A 32 -11.74 8.99 -7.57
C SER A 32 -11.40 8.73 -9.03
N LEU A 33 -10.94 9.74 -9.75
CA LEU A 33 -10.55 9.60 -11.15
C LEU A 33 -9.27 8.76 -11.31
N SER A 34 -8.27 8.93 -10.45
CA SER A 34 -7.06 8.10 -10.47
C SER A 34 -7.38 6.62 -10.26
N GLN A 35 -8.26 6.31 -9.31
CA GLN A 35 -8.72 4.93 -9.06
C GLN A 35 -9.52 4.38 -10.24
N THR A 36 -10.37 5.20 -10.86
CA THR A 36 -11.14 4.81 -12.06
C THR A 36 -10.21 4.47 -13.22
N VAL A 37 -9.20 5.31 -13.47
CA VAL A 37 -8.18 5.07 -14.50
C VAL A 37 -7.38 3.80 -14.21
N GLN A 38 -7.01 3.57 -12.94
CA GLN A 38 -6.29 2.37 -12.55
C GLN A 38 -7.12 1.09 -12.78
N CYS A 39 -8.41 1.12 -12.43
CA CYS A 39 -9.35 0.04 -12.71
C CYS A 39 -9.45 -0.21 -14.23
N ALA A 40 -9.69 0.84 -15.01
CA ALA A 40 -9.78 0.75 -16.46
C ALA A 40 -8.50 0.21 -17.10
N ALA A 41 -7.32 0.62 -16.62
CA ALA A 41 -6.02 0.16 -17.11
C ALA A 41 -5.82 -1.34 -16.86
N VAL A 42 -6.19 -1.84 -15.67
CA VAL A 42 -6.12 -3.29 -15.38
C VAL A 42 -7.08 -4.07 -16.29
N LEU A 43 -8.32 -3.58 -16.48
CA LEU A 43 -9.28 -4.22 -17.38
C LEU A 43 -8.81 -4.22 -18.84
N ALA A 44 -8.24 -3.11 -19.31
CA ALA A 44 -7.65 -3.00 -20.63
C ALA A 44 -6.48 -3.98 -20.78
N TYR A 45 -5.58 -4.04 -19.80
CA TYR A 45 -4.44 -4.96 -19.80
C TYR A 45 -4.89 -6.42 -19.90
N LEU A 46 -5.89 -6.83 -19.10
CA LEU A 46 -6.50 -8.16 -19.18
C LEU A 46 -7.11 -8.45 -20.56
N ARG A 47 -7.77 -7.45 -21.16
CA ARG A 47 -8.45 -7.59 -22.45
C ARG A 47 -7.50 -7.67 -23.65
N PHE A 48 -6.42 -6.90 -23.63
CA PHE A 48 -5.47 -6.75 -24.75
C PHE A 48 -4.35 -7.78 -24.71
N PHE A 49 -3.71 -7.97 -23.54
CA PHE A 49 -2.53 -8.84 -23.43
C PHE A 49 -2.87 -10.28 -23.09
N ARG A 50 -4.08 -10.55 -22.57
CA ARG A 50 -4.55 -11.88 -22.14
C ARG A 50 -3.45 -12.74 -21.49
N PRO A 51 -2.75 -12.25 -20.44
CA PRO A 51 -1.62 -12.97 -19.86
C PRO A 51 -2.05 -14.16 -18.98
N HIS A 52 -3.31 -14.61 -19.10
CA HIS A 52 -3.89 -15.63 -18.22
C HIS A 52 -3.91 -16.98 -18.93
N ASP A 53 -3.56 -18.03 -18.21
CA ASP A 53 -3.81 -19.39 -18.64
C ASP A 53 -5.33 -19.65 -18.65
N PRO A 54 -5.87 -20.32 -19.69
CA PRO A 54 -7.30 -20.60 -19.81
C PRO A 54 -7.90 -21.38 -18.63
N GLU A 55 -7.07 -22.10 -17.88
CA GLU A 55 -7.48 -22.92 -16.74
C GLU A 55 -7.68 -22.13 -15.44
N THR A 56 -7.05 -20.95 -15.29
CA THR A 56 -7.04 -20.20 -14.02
C THR A 56 -8.03 -19.04 -13.99
N TRP A 57 -8.50 -18.56 -15.15
CA TRP A 57 -9.45 -17.46 -15.23
C TRP A 57 -10.60 -17.74 -16.20
N PRO A 58 -11.83 -17.95 -15.69
CA PRO A 58 -13.00 -18.26 -16.53
C PRO A 58 -13.50 -17.10 -17.40
N GLY A 59 -12.81 -15.96 -17.41
CA GLY A 59 -13.17 -14.80 -18.23
C GLY A 59 -14.18 -13.87 -17.55
N MET A 60 -14.49 -12.77 -18.23
CA MET A 60 -15.46 -11.77 -17.77
C MET A 60 -16.81 -11.95 -18.48
N THR A 61 -17.36 -13.16 -18.45
CA THR A 61 -18.70 -13.45 -19.01
C THR A 61 -19.78 -13.14 -17.98
N ARG A 62 -20.96 -12.67 -18.43
CA ARG A 62 -22.09 -12.34 -17.53
C ARG A 62 -22.48 -13.49 -16.59
N GLU A 63 -22.34 -14.73 -17.07
CA GLU A 63 -22.66 -15.95 -16.32
C GLU A 63 -21.65 -16.19 -15.19
N VAL A 64 -20.36 -16.08 -15.49
CA VAL A 64 -19.25 -16.22 -14.53
C VAL A 64 -19.29 -15.12 -13.46
N LEU A 65 -19.63 -13.88 -13.84
CA LEU A 65 -19.86 -12.77 -12.91
C LEU A 65 -21.01 -13.06 -11.95
N ARG A 66 -22.13 -13.58 -12.47
CA ARG A 66 -23.31 -13.93 -11.67
C ARG A 66 -23.03 -15.09 -10.72
N GLU A 67 -22.26 -16.07 -11.15
CA GLU A 67 -21.85 -17.20 -10.32
C GLU A 67 -20.86 -16.77 -9.22
N SER A 68 -19.88 -15.92 -9.58
CA SER A 68 -18.88 -15.38 -8.64
C SER A 68 -19.50 -14.44 -7.59
N LEU A 69 -20.56 -13.70 -7.95
CA LEU A 69 -21.35 -12.85 -7.04
C LEU A 69 -22.37 -13.66 -6.21
N GLY A 70 -22.40 -14.98 -6.35
CA GLY A 70 -23.23 -15.84 -5.51
C GLY A 70 -22.84 -15.80 -4.03
N LEU A 71 -23.81 -16.05 -3.15
CA LEU A 71 -23.61 -16.06 -1.70
C LEU A 71 -22.51 -17.05 -1.25
N ARG A 72 -22.42 -18.23 -1.87
CA ARG A 72 -21.46 -19.28 -1.49
C ARG A 72 -19.99 -18.88 -1.78
N PRO A 73 -19.63 -18.46 -3.01
CA PRO A 73 -18.29 -17.93 -3.29
C PRO A 73 -17.94 -16.70 -2.45
N MET A 74 -18.90 -15.78 -2.26
CA MET A 74 -18.69 -14.57 -1.46
C MET A 74 -18.36 -14.90 0.00
N ILE A 75 -19.09 -15.82 0.64
CA ILE A 75 -18.78 -16.26 2.01
C ILE A 75 -17.40 -16.92 2.08
N ARG A 76 -17.04 -17.73 1.08
CA ARG A 76 -15.72 -18.37 1.01
C ARG A 76 -14.61 -17.32 0.88
N TYR A 77 -14.81 -16.31 0.04
CA TYR A 77 -13.89 -15.19 -0.13
C TYR A 77 -13.73 -14.41 1.16
N VAL A 78 -14.83 -14.06 1.84
CA VAL A 78 -14.79 -13.34 3.13
C VAL A 78 -14.05 -14.17 4.18
N LYS A 79 -14.29 -15.49 4.25
CA LYS A 79 -13.59 -16.38 5.19
C LYS A 79 -12.08 -16.44 4.92
N LEU A 80 -11.68 -16.44 3.66
CA LEU A 80 -10.26 -16.39 3.26
C LEU A 80 -9.64 -15.00 3.56
N GLY A 81 -10.40 -13.94 3.28
CA GLY A 81 -9.99 -12.55 3.47
C GLY A 81 -10.00 -12.10 4.93
N PHE A 82 -10.61 -12.87 5.84
CA PHE A 82 -10.68 -12.54 7.26
C PHE A 82 -9.29 -12.30 7.88
N GLY A 83 -8.29 -13.09 7.47
CA GLY A 83 -6.90 -12.87 7.89
C GLY A 83 -6.33 -11.52 7.44
N GLY A 84 -6.68 -11.08 6.23
CA GLY A 84 -6.30 -9.76 5.72
C GLY A 84 -7.03 -8.61 6.42
N VAL A 85 -8.30 -8.83 6.81
CA VAL A 85 -9.05 -7.85 7.63
C VAL A 85 -8.39 -7.69 9.00
N LEU A 86 -7.86 -8.77 9.58
CA LEU A 86 -7.12 -8.69 10.84
C LEU A 86 -5.81 -7.89 10.69
N SER A 87 -5.14 -7.96 9.54
CA SER A 87 -4.00 -7.07 9.25
C SER A 87 -4.40 -5.59 9.16
N MET A 88 -5.64 -5.28 8.76
CA MET A 88 -6.14 -3.90 8.79
C MET A 88 -6.32 -3.36 10.21
N THR A 89 -6.33 -4.21 11.25
CA THR A 89 -6.34 -3.75 12.64
C THR A 89 -5.10 -2.90 12.96
N GLU A 90 -3.97 -3.14 12.28
CA GLU A 90 -2.78 -2.29 12.40
C GLU A 90 -3.08 -0.84 11.98
N TRP A 91 -3.86 -0.64 10.91
CA TRP A 91 -4.28 0.70 10.49
C TRP A 91 -5.20 1.36 11.52
N TRP A 92 -6.14 0.61 12.08
CA TRP A 92 -7.01 1.12 13.14
C TRP A 92 -6.23 1.56 14.37
N PHE A 93 -5.12 0.89 14.69
CA PHE A 93 -4.24 1.31 15.78
C PHE A 93 -3.67 2.72 15.53
N TRP A 94 -3.18 3.00 14.32
CA TRP A 94 -2.66 4.33 13.97
C TRP A 94 -3.73 5.42 14.08
N GLU A 95 -4.97 5.15 13.66
CA GLU A 95 -6.09 6.09 13.81
C GLU A 95 -6.41 6.37 15.28
N VAL A 96 -6.40 5.35 16.13
CA VAL A 96 -6.62 5.52 17.58
C VAL A 96 -5.52 6.38 18.20
N VAL A 97 -4.25 6.17 17.81
CA VAL A 97 -3.13 7.01 18.27
C VAL A 97 -3.32 8.47 17.81
N CYS A 98 -3.79 8.70 16.58
CA CYS A 98 -4.11 10.03 16.08
C CYS A 98 -5.20 10.72 16.92
N PHE A 99 -6.28 10.02 17.26
CA PHE A 99 -7.33 10.54 18.15
C PHE A 99 -6.80 10.88 19.55
N ILE A 100 -5.88 10.06 20.08
CA ILE A 100 -5.24 10.31 21.37
C ILE A 100 -4.31 11.53 21.29
N ALA A 101 -3.47 11.63 20.25
CA ALA A 101 -2.58 12.77 20.01
C ALA A 101 -3.36 14.08 19.88
N GLY A 102 -4.53 14.05 19.24
CA GLY A 102 -5.44 15.19 19.16
C GLY A 102 -5.91 15.72 20.53
N LYS A 103 -6.00 14.86 21.56
CA LYS A 103 -6.34 15.30 22.93
C LYS A 103 -5.17 16.00 23.64
N PHE A 104 -3.93 15.73 23.25
CA PHE A 104 -2.73 16.35 23.83
C PHE A 104 -2.45 17.76 23.27
N GLY A 105 -3.27 18.23 22.33
CA GLY A 105 -3.20 19.56 21.74
C GLY A 105 -2.67 19.56 20.31
N VAL A 106 -2.73 20.73 19.68
CA VAL A 106 -2.40 20.90 18.25
C VAL A 106 -0.95 20.52 17.95
N LYS A 107 -0.02 20.78 18.88
CA LYS A 107 1.41 20.49 18.70
C LYS A 107 1.71 19.00 18.58
N ALA A 108 1.19 18.21 19.52
CA ALA A 108 1.34 16.76 19.50
C ALA A 108 0.69 16.14 18.25
N LEU A 109 -0.44 16.71 17.81
CA LEU A 109 -1.12 16.27 16.59
C LEU A 109 -0.32 16.59 15.32
N CYS A 110 0.30 17.77 15.23
CA CYS A 110 1.15 18.16 14.11
C CYS A 110 2.37 17.23 13.99
N ILE A 111 3.09 16.98 15.08
CA ILE A 111 4.22 16.04 15.12
C ILE A 111 3.76 14.64 14.68
N HIS A 112 2.66 14.14 15.24
CA HIS A 112 2.11 12.85 14.87
C HIS A 112 1.75 12.76 13.38
N THR A 113 1.18 13.83 12.80
CA THR A 113 0.79 13.87 11.38
C THR A 113 1.99 13.76 10.44
N VAL A 114 3.10 14.43 10.75
CA VAL A 114 4.35 14.31 9.98
C VAL A 114 4.85 12.88 10.02
N VAL A 115 4.92 12.29 11.21
CA VAL A 115 5.34 10.90 11.40
C VAL A 115 4.40 9.92 10.69
N TYR A 116 3.08 10.14 10.78
CA TYR A 116 2.05 9.33 10.14
C TYR A 116 2.17 9.33 8.61
N GLN A 117 2.66 10.40 7.99
CA GLN A 117 2.94 10.42 6.55
C GLN A 117 4.27 9.76 6.17
N LEU A 118 5.28 9.86 7.05
CA LEU A 118 6.62 9.30 6.81
C LEU A 118 6.65 7.77 6.97
N ILE A 119 5.97 7.23 7.98
CA ILE A 119 6.00 5.78 8.28
C ILE A 119 5.54 4.93 7.08
N PRO A 120 4.42 5.22 6.39
CA PRO A 120 3.99 4.48 5.22
C PRO A 120 5.03 4.47 4.09
N LEU A 121 5.74 5.59 3.86
CA LEU A 121 6.80 5.67 2.84
C LEU A 121 7.95 4.71 3.14
N LEU A 122 8.37 4.65 4.41
CA LEU A 122 9.41 3.74 4.85
C LEU A 122 8.94 2.28 4.83
N PHE A 123 7.67 2.05 5.18
CA PHE A 123 7.05 0.72 5.22
C PHE A 123 6.74 0.13 3.84
N MET A 124 6.63 0.96 2.79
CA MET A 124 6.44 0.46 1.42
C MET A 124 7.61 -0.40 0.92
N LEU A 125 8.85 -0.11 1.36
CA LEU A 125 10.04 -0.89 0.99
C LEU A 125 9.98 -2.35 1.48
N PRO A 126 9.82 -2.64 2.80
CA PRO A 126 9.72 -4.01 3.28
C PRO A 126 8.44 -4.70 2.81
N LEU A 127 7.32 -3.97 2.69
CA LEU A 127 6.07 -4.55 2.19
C LEU A 127 6.21 -5.02 0.74
N GLY A 128 6.87 -4.24 -0.12
CA GLY A 128 7.16 -4.63 -1.50
C GLY A 128 8.03 -5.88 -1.60
N LEU A 129 9.07 -5.96 -0.77
CA LEU A 129 9.93 -7.15 -0.69
C LEU A 129 9.18 -8.38 -0.17
N SER A 130 8.36 -8.21 0.88
CA SER A 130 7.56 -9.29 1.46
C SER A 130 6.60 -9.90 0.44
N ILE A 131 5.87 -9.07 -0.31
CA ILE A 131 4.95 -9.55 -1.35
C ILE A 131 5.71 -10.28 -2.46
N GLY A 132 6.78 -9.68 -2.99
CA GLY A 132 7.56 -10.29 -4.08
C GLY A 132 8.20 -11.61 -3.67
N MET A 133 8.72 -11.68 -2.45
CA MET A 133 9.35 -12.90 -1.93
C MET A 133 8.33 -13.97 -1.55
N SER A 134 7.14 -13.60 -1.09
CA SER A 134 6.06 -14.55 -0.84
C SER A 134 5.66 -15.31 -2.11
N VAL A 135 5.54 -14.61 -3.25
CA VAL A 135 5.27 -15.24 -4.55
C VAL A 135 6.41 -16.19 -4.96
N ARG A 136 7.66 -15.74 -4.81
CA ARG A 136 8.83 -16.54 -5.17
C ARG A 136 9.01 -17.78 -4.30
N ILE A 137 8.82 -17.65 -2.99
CA ILE A 137 8.87 -18.77 -2.03
C ILE A 137 7.73 -19.74 -2.31
N GLY A 138 6.52 -19.24 -2.60
CA GLY A 138 5.38 -20.08 -2.97
C GLY A 138 5.68 -20.97 -4.17
N HIS A 139 6.29 -20.42 -5.23
CA HIS A 139 6.67 -21.21 -6.41
C HIS A 139 7.76 -22.26 -6.15
N ILE A 140 8.71 -21.96 -5.26
CA ILE A 140 9.80 -22.89 -4.93
C ILE A 140 9.33 -23.97 -3.96
N LEU A 141 8.38 -23.65 -3.09
CA LEU A 141 7.84 -24.56 -2.08
C LEU A 141 7.23 -25.82 -2.69
N GLU A 142 6.62 -25.70 -3.87
CA GLU A 142 6.05 -26.84 -4.62
C GLU A 142 7.12 -27.81 -5.14
N ARG A 143 8.37 -27.35 -5.33
CA ARG A 143 9.45 -28.15 -5.92
C ARG A 143 10.45 -28.66 -4.88
N ASP A 144 10.81 -27.82 -3.91
CA ASP A 144 11.86 -28.11 -2.94
C ASP A 144 11.67 -27.32 -1.63
N VAL A 145 11.18 -28.02 -0.61
CA VAL A 145 10.84 -27.45 0.70
C VAL A 145 12.07 -26.96 1.45
N ASP A 146 13.20 -27.68 1.35
CA ASP A 146 14.44 -27.31 2.05
C ASP A 146 15.06 -26.05 1.46
N LYS A 147 15.04 -25.90 0.12
CA LYS A 147 15.45 -24.66 -0.53
C LYS A 147 14.49 -23.50 -0.19
N ALA A 148 13.19 -23.73 -0.17
CA ALA A 148 12.21 -22.71 0.22
C ALA A 148 12.48 -22.19 1.64
N LYS A 149 12.79 -23.07 2.60
CA LYS A 149 13.14 -22.69 3.97
C LYS A 149 14.41 -21.84 4.04
N LYS A 150 15.47 -22.24 3.33
CA LYS A 150 16.73 -21.46 3.26
C LYS A 150 16.53 -20.08 2.67
N ILE A 151 15.75 -19.99 1.59
CA ILE A 151 15.43 -18.71 0.94
C ILE A 151 14.59 -17.84 1.87
N ALA A 152 13.61 -18.40 2.58
CA ALA A 152 12.80 -17.66 3.56
C ALA A 152 13.66 -17.05 4.67
N VAL A 153 14.57 -17.84 5.26
CA VAL A 153 15.49 -17.36 6.30
C VAL A 153 16.43 -16.28 5.78
N LEU A 154 17.04 -16.50 4.60
CA LEU A 154 17.91 -15.51 3.97
C LEU A 154 17.16 -14.20 3.68
N THR A 155 15.94 -14.31 3.17
CA THR A 155 15.08 -13.15 2.88
C THR A 155 14.77 -12.36 4.13
N MET A 156 14.43 -13.05 5.22
CA MET A 156 14.15 -12.43 6.51
C MET A 156 15.40 -11.72 7.04
N GLY A 157 16.57 -12.34 6.94
CA GLY A 157 17.85 -11.71 7.28
C GLY A 157 18.14 -10.45 6.44
N CYS A 158 17.98 -10.52 5.12
CA CYS A 158 18.15 -9.37 4.24
C CYS A 158 17.15 -8.25 4.54
N ALA A 159 15.89 -8.59 4.84
CA ALA A 159 14.87 -7.62 5.19
C ALA A 159 15.20 -6.90 6.51
N VAL A 160 15.69 -7.62 7.52
CA VAL A 160 16.15 -7.03 8.78
C VAL A 160 17.31 -6.08 8.52
N VAL A 161 18.35 -6.51 7.80
CA VAL A 161 19.52 -5.67 7.49
C VAL A 161 19.11 -4.40 6.75
N LEU A 162 18.23 -4.53 5.75
CA LEU A 162 17.74 -3.38 4.99
C LEU A 162 16.94 -2.42 5.88
N MET A 163 16.04 -2.94 6.72
CA MET A 163 15.24 -2.12 7.63
C MET A 163 16.09 -1.45 8.70
N SER A 164 17.12 -2.13 9.20
CA SER A 164 18.10 -1.53 10.11
C SER A 164 18.85 -0.38 9.43
N ALA A 165 19.29 -0.57 8.18
CA ALA A 165 19.96 0.50 7.42
C ALA A 165 19.03 1.70 7.18
N VAL A 166 17.76 1.45 6.84
CA VAL A 166 16.74 2.51 6.68
C VAL A 166 16.50 3.23 8.01
N ALA A 167 16.35 2.51 9.12
CA ALA A 167 16.14 3.09 10.44
C ALA A 167 17.33 3.97 10.88
N VAL A 168 18.56 3.51 10.65
CA VAL A 168 19.78 4.29 10.91
C VAL A 168 19.81 5.54 10.03
N GLY A 169 19.46 5.43 8.75
CA GLY A 169 19.36 6.57 7.84
C GLY A 169 18.34 7.60 8.31
N VAL A 170 17.14 7.17 8.69
CA VAL A 170 16.09 8.06 9.22
C VAL A 170 16.56 8.74 10.50
N TYR A 171 17.21 8.01 11.41
CA TYR A 171 17.75 8.59 12.64
C TYR A 171 18.86 9.63 12.38
N ALA A 172 19.75 9.35 11.43
CA ALA A 172 20.84 10.24 11.05
C ALA A 172 20.35 11.51 10.34
N TYR A 173 19.36 11.38 9.45
CA TYR A 173 18.81 12.49 8.67
C TYR A 173 17.52 13.09 9.26
N ARG A 174 17.17 12.77 10.52
CA ARG A 174 15.91 13.18 11.14
C ARG A 174 15.64 14.68 11.02
N MET A 175 16.66 15.52 11.21
CA MET A 175 16.52 16.98 11.15
C MET A 175 16.22 17.48 9.74
N VAL A 176 16.83 16.85 8.72
CA VAL A 176 16.59 17.19 7.30
C VAL A 176 15.21 16.70 6.85
N ILE A 177 14.77 15.55 7.36
CA ILE A 177 13.45 15.02 7.04
C ILE A 177 12.37 15.92 7.65
N ILE A 178 12.52 16.33 8.92
CA ILE A 178 11.55 17.19 9.60
C ILE A 178 11.50 18.58 8.95
N SER A 179 12.65 19.14 8.54
CA SER A 179 12.70 20.46 7.90
C SER A 179 12.02 20.54 6.53
N ILE A 180 11.81 19.40 5.85
CA ILE A 180 11.03 19.34 4.59
C ILE A 180 9.53 19.51 4.85
N PHE A 181 9.04 19.09 6.03
CA PHE A 181 7.62 19.11 6.36
C PHE A 181 7.18 20.36 7.11
N THR A 182 8.08 21.02 7.86
CA THR A 182 7.74 22.28 8.55
C THR A 182 8.98 23.14 8.84
N GLU A 183 8.80 24.47 8.79
CA GLU A 183 9.82 25.48 9.17
C GLU A 183 9.67 25.93 10.64
N ASP A 184 8.66 25.42 11.35
CA ASP A 184 8.31 25.80 12.73
C ASP A 184 9.24 25.11 13.76
N GLU A 185 10.07 25.89 14.46
CA GLU A 185 11.07 25.41 15.43
C GLU A 185 10.45 24.54 16.56
N GLU A 186 9.20 24.82 16.96
CA GLU A 186 8.51 24.07 18.03
C GLU A 186 8.17 22.61 17.65
N VAL A 187 8.12 22.28 16.37
CA VAL A 187 7.89 20.90 15.88
C VAL A 187 9.22 20.19 15.59
N VAL A 188 10.30 20.95 15.42
CA VAL A 188 11.66 20.43 15.20
C VAL A 188 12.32 19.99 16.51
N GLU A 189 11.98 20.66 17.63
CA GLU A 189 12.55 20.35 18.95
C GLU A 189 11.81 19.24 19.74
N GLY A 190 10.56 18.91 19.38
CA GLY A 190 9.71 17.93 20.06
C GLY A 190 9.82 16.51 19.50
#